data_AF-A0A8T5AUT1-F1
#
_entry.id   AF-A0A8T5AUT1-F1
#
_cell.length_a   1.000
_cell.length_b   1.000
_cell.length_c   1.000
_cell.angle_alpha   90.00
_cell.angle_beta   90.00
_cell.angle_gamma   90.00
#
_symmetry.space_group_name_H-M   'P 1'
#
loop_
_entity.id
_entity.type
_entity.pdbx_description
1 polymer ?
#
loop_
_entity_poly.entity_id
_entity_poly.type
_entity_poly.pdbx_seq_one_letter_code
_entity_poly.pdbx_strand_id
1 'polypeptide(L)'
;MPNGGSDCCGTCTFNRANKDKSQEPFCEVRNFKIEDPYWTYCNNHPRRNPLLVRTPRGPVWTAIFAELDSKPFSKELQIPPKLLPPKGDAMYVRAPFCGGIRPYQDGAGVCTICGEECMYTVSVEPLNQDKKFFCSTAHYFEWWFNSCSEATMYREETPINKDSFKKRLEEISKSLSDAEAELRTKGDKQRIVELLLKVDDLLFDLGYGGVDLIHAAIYTENPELNEGFSPFMLRLQIDLSRAGNLLQQDILDTESVLTCLYDIQDVLKKISGK
;
A
#
# COMPACT_ATOMS: atom_id res chain seq x y z
N MET A 1 22.01 -0.09 7.56
CA MET A 1 20.71 0.59 7.31
C MET A 1 19.63 -0.49 7.32
N PRO A 2 18.34 -0.22 7.60
CA PRO A 2 17.31 -1.22 7.32
C PRO A 2 17.45 -1.60 5.85
N ASN A 3 17.84 -2.85 5.59
CA ASN A 3 18.38 -3.23 4.29
C ASN A 3 17.32 -3.27 3.19
N GLY A 4 16.02 -3.24 3.53
CA GLY A 4 14.94 -3.25 2.55
C GLY A 4 14.15 -1.94 2.48
N GLY A 5 14.76 -0.78 2.67
CA GLY A 5 14.10 0.52 2.51
C GLY A 5 13.48 1.11 3.79
N SER A 6 13.13 2.40 3.70
CA SER A 6 12.72 3.23 4.85
C SER A 6 11.20 3.30 5.08
N ASP A 7 10.44 2.44 4.38
CA ASP A 7 9.00 2.25 4.52
C ASP A 7 8.64 0.93 5.26
N CYS A 8 9.56 0.43 6.08
CA CYS A 8 9.36 -0.78 6.88
C CYS A 8 8.55 -0.53 8.17
N CYS A 9 8.04 -1.60 8.77
CA CYS A 9 7.33 -1.58 10.04
C CYS A 9 8.19 -1.05 11.21
N GLY A 10 9.51 -1.12 11.10
CA GLY A 10 10.47 -0.54 12.04
C GLY A 10 10.39 0.98 12.14
N THR A 11 9.87 1.66 11.12
CA THR A 11 9.67 3.13 11.10
C THR A 11 8.19 3.52 11.09
N CYS A 12 7.28 2.56 11.21
CA CYS A 12 5.84 2.79 11.14
C CYS A 12 5.30 3.38 12.45
N THR A 13 4.44 4.39 12.38
CA THR A 13 3.80 5.01 13.57
C THR A 13 2.80 4.07 14.27
N PHE A 14 2.29 3.06 13.55
CA PHE A 14 1.41 2.03 14.08
C PHE A 14 2.16 0.88 14.76
N ASN A 15 3.49 0.90 14.75
CA ASN A 15 4.28 -0.02 15.55
C ASN A 15 4.38 0.51 16.98
N ARG A 16 3.82 -0.22 17.95
CA ARG A 16 3.80 0.17 19.37
C ARG A 16 5.20 0.52 19.90
N ALA A 17 6.23 -0.23 19.49
CA ALA A 17 7.62 0.00 19.90
C ALA A 17 8.19 1.36 19.46
N ASN A 18 7.59 2.01 18.46
CA ASN A 18 7.99 3.34 18.02
C ASN A 18 7.41 4.47 18.87
N LYS A 19 6.40 4.20 19.70
CA LYS A 19 5.88 5.13 20.72
C LYS A 19 6.59 4.95 22.05
N ASP A 20 6.87 3.70 22.40
CA ASP A 20 7.57 3.33 23.62
C ASP A 20 8.56 2.20 23.30
N LYS A 21 9.86 2.53 23.30
CA LYS A 21 10.94 1.60 22.96
C LYS A 21 11.09 0.43 23.93
N SER A 22 10.43 0.46 25.09
CA SER A 22 10.40 -0.67 26.02
C SER A 22 9.42 -1.77 25.60
N GLN A 23 8.49 -1.46 24.69
CA GLN A 23 7.48 -2.40 24.21
C GLN A 23 8.03 -3.28 23.09
N GLU A 24 7.53 -4.51 22.99
CA GLU A 24 7.81 -5.36 21.84
C GLU A 24 7.19 -4.78 20.55
N PRO A 25 7.84 -4.98 19.39
CA PRO A 25 7.26 -4.57 18.11
C PRO A 25 5.90 -5.23 17.86
N PHE A 26 4.88 -4.40 17.70
CA PHE A 26 3.49 -4.86 17.57
C PHE A 26 2.71 -3.93 16.65
N CYS A 27 2.03 -4.48 15.65
CA CYS A 27 1.21 -3.71 14.73
C CYS A 27 -0.16 -3.45 15.35
N GLU A 28 -0.44 -2.21 15.75
CA GLU A 28 -1.73 -1.84 16.33
C GLU A 28 -2.91 -1.95 15.35
N VAL A 29 -2.65 -1.79 14.05
CA VAL A 29 -3.69 -1.84 12.99
C VAL A 29 -4.13 -3.27 12.70
N ARG A 30 -3.18 -4.22 12.70
CA ARG A 30 -3.42 -5.61 12.33
C ARG A 30 -3.44 -6.57 13.52
N ASN A 31 -3.16 -6.05 14.71
CA ASN A 31 -3.20 -6.78 15.97
C ASN A 31 -2.29 -8.04 16.00
N PHE A 32 -1.04 -7.90 15.56
CA PHE A 32 -0.06 -9.01 15.61
C PHE A 32 1.36 -8.53 15.98
N LYS A 33 2.16 -9.43 16.54
CA LYS A 33 3.56 -9.21 16.88
C LYS A 33 4.40 -9.16 15.60
N ILE A 34 5.21 -8.11 15.45
CA ILE A 34 6.07 -7.94 14.29
C ILE A 34 7.41 -8.61 14.61
N GLU A 35 7.63 -9.81 14.08
CA GLU A 35 8.87 -10.57 14.35
C GLU A 35 10.12 -9.82 13.91
N ASP A 36 10.06 -9.20 12.73
CA ASP A 36 11.20 -8.51 12.13
C ASP A 36 10.78 -7.16 11.51
N PRO A 37 10.76 -6.08 12.32
CA PRO A 37 10.21 -4.80 11.89
C PRO A 37 10.94 -4.18 10.71
N TYR A 38 12.24 -4.42 10.58
CA TYR A 38 13.07 -3.83 9.53
C TYR A 38 12.95 -4.55 8.19
N TRP A 39 12.28 -5.69 8.17
CA TRP A 39 12.05 -6.51 6.99
C TRP A 39 10.56 -6.80 6.76
N THR A 40 9.67 -6.17 7.51
CA THR A 40 8.22 -6.30 7.36
C THR A 40 7.63 -5.00 6.81
N TYR A 41 6.70 -5.08 5.86
CA TYR A 41 6.12 -3.94 5.14
C TYR A 41 4.62 -4.12 4.99
N CYS A 42 3.87 -3.02 4.88
CA CYS A 42 2.45 -3.06 4.52
C CYS A 42 1.97 -1.70 4.02
N ASN A 43 0.81 -1.67 3.36
CA ASN A 43 0.22 -0.43 2.84
C ASN A 43 -0.44 0.44 3.93
N ASN A 44 -0.33 0.03 5.20
CA ASN A 44 -0.68 0.89 6.33
C ASN A 44 0.48 1.79 6.77
N HIS A 45 1.70 1.62 6.26
CA HIS A 45 2.82 2.49 6.61
C HIS A 45 2.49 3.96 6.24
N PRO A 46 2.78 4.97 7.10
CA PRO A 46 2.42 6.37 6.84
C PRO A 46 2.84 6.93 5.47
N ARG A 47 3.95 6.43 4.92
CA ARG A 47 4.42 6.77 3.57
C ARG A 47 3.51 6.32 2.42
N ARG A 48 2.61 5.38 2.66
CA ARG A 48 1.64 4.82 1.70
C ARG A 48 0.20 4.95 2.20
N ASN A 49 0.02 5.58 3.36
CA ASN A 49 -1.22 5.72 4.08
C ASN A 49 -1.35 7.18 4.56
N PRO A 50 -1.55 8.13 3.62
CA PRO A 50 -1.49 9.56 3.91
C PRO A 50 -2.53 10.02 4.95
N LEU A 51 -3.63 9.29 5.08
CA LEU A 51 -4.71 9.58 6.03
C LEU A 51 -4.59 8.82 7.36
N LEU A 52 -3.51 8.03 7.54
CA LEU A 52 -3.29 7.14 8.68
C LEU A 52 -4.50 6.25 8.99
N VAL A 53 -5.07 5.66 7.95
CA VAL A 53 -6.17 4.70 8.03
C VAL A 53 -5.78 3.54 8.95
N ARG A 54 -6.62 3.29 9.95
CA ARG A 54 -6.43 2.22 10.96
C ARG A 54 -7.07 0.89 10.58
N THR A 55 -7.63 0.79 9.39
CA THR A 55 -8.12 -0.47 8.80
C THR A 55 -6.99 -1.12 8.01
N PRO A 56 -6.76 -2.44 8.14
CA PRO A 56 -5.75 -3.14 7.35
C PRO A 56 -5.90 -2.92 5.83
N ARG A 57 -4.81 -2.54 5.15
CA ARG A 57 -4.76 -2.32 3.68
C ARG A 57 -3.75 -3.26 3.02
N GLY A 58 -4.21 -4.08 2.07
CA GLY A 58 -3.34 -5.06 1.39
C GLY A 58 -2.83 -6.17 2.33
N PRO A 59 -1.96 -7.06 1.83
CA PRO A 59 -1.26 -8.03 2.66
C PRO A 59 -0.10 -7.38 3.43
N VAL A 60 0.46 -8.13 4.37
CA VAL A 60 1.77 -7.85 4.98
C VAL A 60 2.83 -8.49 4.09
N TRP A 61 3.96 -7.83 3.92
CA TRP A 61 5.05 -8.30 3.07
C TRP A 61 6.35 -8.45 3.85
N THR A 62 7.22 -9.33 3.39
CA THR A 62 8.63 -9.40 3.78
C THR A 62 9.53 -9.09 2.59
N ALA A 63 10.73 -8.57 2.82
CA ALA A 63 11.76 -8.57 1.79
C ALA A 63 12.45 -9.94 1.69
N ILE A 64 12.77 -10.34 0.46
CA ILE A 64 13.56 -11.51 0.07
C ILE A 64 14.57 -11.03 -0.98
N PHE A 65 15.76 -11.64 -1.06
CA PHE A 65 16.77 -11.25 -2.05
C PHE A 65 16.26 -11.39 -3.49
N ALA A 66 16.56 -10.37 -4.32
CA ALA A 66 16.11 -10.26 -5.70
C ALA A 66 16.73 -11.30 -6.66
N GLU A 67 17.74 -12.03 -6.22
CA GLU A 67 18.29 -13.18 -6.99
C GLU A 67 17.23 -14.26 -7.28
N LEU A 68 16.17 -14.29 -6.47
CA LEU A 68 15.00 -15.16 -6.65
C LEU A 68 13.87 -14.50 -7.48
N ASP A 69 14.08 -13.32 -8.06
CA ASP A 69 13.14 -12.66 -8.98
C ASP A 69 13.44 -12.98 -10.45
N SER A 70 13.83 -14.23 -10.71
CA SER A 70 14.35 -14.66 -12.01
C SER A 70 13.28 -15.08 -13.02
N LYS A 71 12.01 -15.24 -12.59
CA LYS A 71 10.92 -15.72 -13.44
C LYS A 71 9.75 -14.72 -13.47
N PRO A 72 9.12 -14.51 -14.64
CA PRO A 72 7.91 -13.70 -14.72
C PRO A 72 6.72 -14.44 -14.09
N PHE A 73 5.65 -13.70 -13.80
CA PHE A 73 4.33 -14.29 -13.52
C PHE A 73 3.80 -15.08 -14.73
N SER A 74 2.91 -16.05 -14.48
CA SER A 74 2.14 -16.67 -15.56
C SER A 74 1.34 -15.62 -16.34
N LYS A 75 1.14 -15.83 -17.64
CA LYS A 75 0.48 -14.85 -18.52
C LYS A 75 -0.99 -14.66 -18.18
N GLU A 76 -1.56 -15.66 -17.53
CA GLU A 76 -2.95 -15.74 -17.14
C GLU A 76 -3.22 -15.05 -15.79
N LEU A 77 -2.17 -14.78 -15.00
CA LEU A 77 -2.29 -14.17 -13.68
C LEU A 77 -2.57 -12.67 -13.82
N GLN A 78 -3.78 -12.26 -13.45
CA GLN A 78 -4.14 -10.86 -13.30
C GLN A 78 -3.98 -10.43 -11.84
N ILE A 79 -2.92 -9.68 -11.56
CA ILE A 79 -2.66 -9.15 -10.22
C ILE A 79 -3.33 -7.78 -10.10
N PRO A 80 -4.30 -7.60 -9.19
CA PRO A 80 -4.89 -6.29 -8.97
C PRO A 80 -3.82 -5.33 -8.44
N PRO A 81 -3.87 -4.04 -8.83
CA PRO A 81 -2.91 -3.01 -8.41
C PRO A 81 -2.59 -3.00 -6.91
N LYS A 82 -3.59 -3.27 -6.04
CA LYS A 82 -3.46 -3.32 -4.58
C LYS A 82 -2.47 -4.36 -4.04
N LEU A 83 -2.24 -5.41 -4.83
CA LEU A 83 -1.34 -6.50 -4.52
C LEU A 83 0.04 -6.33 -5.13
N LEU A 84 0.29 -5.21 -5.80
CA LEU A 84 1.66 -4.92 -6.19
C LEU A 84 2.47 -4.63 -4.93
N PRO A 85 3.58 -5.37 -4.74
CA PRO A 85 4.38 -5.18 -3.57
C PRO A 85 4.94 -3.76 -3.51
N PRO A 86 5.13 -3.18 -2.32
CA PRO A 86 5.97 -2.00 -2.14
C PRO A 86 7.28 -2.19 -2.89
N LYS A 87 7.60 -1.29 -3.84
CA LYS A 87 8.86 -1.35 -4.59
C LYS A 87 10.02 -1.53 -3.61
N GLY A 88 10.75 -2.62 -3.75
CA GLY A 88 11.96 -2.89 -2.98
C GLY A 88 13.15 -2.13 -3.56
N ASP A 89 14.26 -2.11 -2.83
CA ASP A 89 15.54 -1.69 -3.39
C ASP A 89 16.02 -2.74 -4.40
N ALA A 90 16.97 -2.40 -5.29
CA ALA A 90 17.44 -3.30 -6.36
C ALA A 90 17.92 -4.70 -5.88
N MET A 91 18.23 -4.85 -4.59
CA MET A 91 18.67 -6.11 -3.98
C MET A 91 17.53 -6.98 -3.42
N TYR A 92 16.30 -6.45 -3.30
CA TYR A 92 15.20 -7.15 -2.63
C TYR A 92 13.87 -7.02 -3.38
N VAL A 93 13.12 -8.11 -3.35
CA VAL A 93 11.72 -8.17 -3.76
C VAL A 93 10.84 -8.44 -2.56
N ARG A 94 9.54 -8.15 -2.68
CA ARG A 94 8.61 -8.43 -1.58
C ARG A 94 7.78 -9.67 -1.85
N ALA A 95 7.62 -10.46 -0.80
CA ALA A 95 6.74 -11.62 -0.79
C ALA A 95 5.65 -11.41 0.28
N PRO A 96 4.36 -11.67 -0.04
CA PRO A 96 3.28 -11.50 0.92
C PRO A 96 3.39 -12.56 2.03
N PHE A 97 2.82 -12.30 3.19
CA PHE A 97 2.69 -13.31 4.24
C PHE A 97 1.59 -14.29 3.88
N CYS A 98 1.75 -15.56 4.27
CA CYS A 98 0.70 -16.58 4.20
C CYS A 98 0.02 -16.67 5.58
N GLY A 99 -1.11 -15.99 5.74
CA GLY A 99 -1.75 -15.74 7.02
C GLY A 99 -0.82 -14.94 7.93
N GLY A 100 -0.44 -15.54 9.07
CA GLY A 100 0.55 -14.97 9.98
C GLY A 100 2.00 -15.40 9.70
N ILE A 101 2.23 -16.23 8.68
CA ILE A 101 3.53 -16.86 8.44
C ILE A 101 4.33 -16.08 7.39
N ARG A 102 5.52 -15.63 7.79
CA ARG A 102 6.48 -14.94 6.94
C ARG A 102 7.18 -15.95 6.00
N PRO A 103 7.16 -15.75 4.67
CA PRO A 103 8.02 -16.54 3.79
C PRO A 103 9.48 -16.12 3.96
N TYR A 104 10.41 -17.04 3.73
CA TYR A 104 11.84 -16.79 3.90
C TYR A 104 12.65 -17.44 2.78
N GLN A 105 13.88 -16.97 2.60
CA GLN A 105 14.82 -17.64 1.70
C GLN A 105 15.36 -18.90 2.38
N ASP A 106 15.35 -20.00 1.65
CA ASP A 106 15.87 -21.29 2.09
C ASP A 106 16.79 -21.90 1.03
N GLY A 107 17.41 -23.03 1.36
CA GLY A 107 18.25 -23.81 0.48
C GLY A 107 17.46 -24.61 -0.56
N ALA A 108 17.98 -25.80 -0.85
CA ALA A 108 17.52 -26.59 -1.98
C ALA A 108 16.10 -27.16 -1.77
N GLY A 109 15.32 -27.21 -2.85
CA GLY A 109 13.96 -27.74 -2.82
C GLY A 109 13.36 -27.92 -4.21
N VAL A 110 12.16 -28.50 -4.26
CA VAL A 110 11.39 -28.70 -5.50
C VAL A 110 10.28 -27.67 -5.56
N CYS A 111 10.25 -26.86 -6.62
CA CYS A 111 9.27 -25.80 -6.76
C CYS A 111 7.84 -26.36 -6.83
N THR A 112 6.96 -25.86 -5.97
CA THR A 112 5.55 -26.27 -5.88
C THR A 112 4.75 -25.94 -7.15
N ILE A 113 5.16 -24.91 -7.91
CA ILE A 113 4.45 -24.48 -9.14
C ILE A 113 4.96 -25.22 -10.38
N CYS A 114 6.27 -25.27 -10.62
CA CYS A 114 6.83 -25.80 -11.87
C CYS A 114 7.53 -27.16 -11.74
N GLY A 115 7.72 -27.69 -10.52
CA GLY A 115 8.37 -28.98 -10.27
C GLY A 115 9.88 -29.00 -10.46
N GLU A 116 10.51 -27.86 -10.77
CA GLU A 116 11.98 -27.78 -10.94
C GLU A 116 12.71 -27.89 -9.60
N GLU A 117 13.83 -28.60 -9.60
CA GLU A 117 14.79 -28.60 -8.50
C GLU A 117 15.59 -27.29 -8.50
N CYS A 118 15.73 -26.67 -7.32
CA CYS A 118 16.41 -25.39 -7.16
C CYS A 118 17.39 -25.47 -5.99
N MET A 119 18.52 -24.76 -6.09
CA MET A 119 19.49 -24.67 -4.98
C MET A 119 19.10 -23.65 -3.91
N TYR A 120 18.33 -22.63 -4.31
CA TYR A 120 17.80 -21.59 -3.44
C TYR A 120 16.32 -21.41 -3.74
N THR A 121 15.52 -21.24 -2.68
CA THR A 121 14.07 -21.18 -2.80
C THR A 121 13.48 -20.08 -1.93
N VAL A 122 12.34 -19.56 -2.34
CA VAL A 122 11.40 -18.94 -1.40
C VAL A 122 10.63 -20.07 -0.73
N SER A 123 10.56 -20.07 0.59
CA SER A 123 9.91 -21.11 1.37
C SER A 123 8.88 -20.53 2.34
N VAL A 124 7.83 -21.30 2.57
CA VAL A 124 6.83 -21.02 3.61
C VAL A 124 6.34 -22.33 4.21
N GLU A 125 6.00 -22.32 5.49
CA GLU A 125 5.42 -23.46 6.20
C GLU A 125 4.04 -23.06 6.72
N PRO A 126 2.98 -23.22 5.91
CA PRO A 126 1.63 -22.82 6.30
C PRO A 126 1.16 -23.67 7.49
N LEU A 127 0.31 -23.09 8.34
CA LEU A 127 -0.21 -23.79 9.51
C LEU A 127 -0.94 -25.08 9.09
N ASN A 128 -0.56 -26.21 9.68
CA ASN A 128 -1.11 -27.55 9.39
C ASN A 128 -0.90 -28.04 7.95
N GLN A 129 0.12 -27.54 7.24
CA GLN A 129 0.46 -28.03 5.90
C GLN A 129 1.97 -28.31 5.81
N ASP A 130 2.34 -29.16 4.86
CA ASP A 130 3.74 -29.38 4.55
C ASP A 130 4.39 -28.09 4.03
N LYS A 131 5.65 -27.90 4.42
CA LYS A 131 6.51 -26.85 3.91
C LYS A 131 6.51 -26.83 2.38
N LYS A 132 6.37 -25.63 1.82
CA LYS A 132 6.34 -25.38 0.38
C LYS A 132 7.59 -24.62 -0.05
N PHE A 133 8.09 -24.96 -1.23
CA PHE A 133 9.27 -24.36 -1.85
C PHE A 133 8.91 -23.75 -3.19
N PHE A 134 9.54 -22.64 -3.56
CA PHE A 134 9.32 -21.92 -4.81
C PHE A 134 10.64 -21.45 -5.40
N CYS A 135 10.84 -21.68 -6.70
CA CYS A 135 12.06 -21.28 -7.40
C CYS A 135 12.17 -19.77 -7.60
N SER A 136 11.08 -19.03 -7.40
CA SER A 136 11.05 -17.58 -7.54
C SER A 136 9.97 -16.93 -6.68
N THR A 137 10.10 -15.63 -6.45
CA THR A 137 9.07 -14.81 -5.80
C THR A 137 7.78 -14.78 -6.62
N ALA A 138 7.86 -14.77 -7.95
CA ALA A 138 6.68 -14.85 -8.81
C ALA A 138 5.89 -16.15 -8.61
N HIS A 139 6.55 -17.30 -8.54
CA HIS A 139 5.88 -18.59 -8.28
C HIS A 139 5.32 -18.68 -6.86
N TYR A 140 6.04 -18.14 -5.86
CA TYR A 140 5.51 -18.02 -4.50
C TYR A 140 4.21 -17.21 -4.49
N PHE A 141 4.25 -16.04 -5.13
CA PHE A 141 3.12 -15.13 -5.19
C PHE A 141 1.94 -15.75 -5.93
N GLU A 142 2.16 -16.42 -7.07
CA GLU A 142 1.11 -17.10 -7.83
C GLU A 142 0.43 -18.19 -6.99
N TRP A 143 1.23 -18.99 -6.28
CA TRP A 143 0.69 -19.96 -5.33
C TRP A 143 -0.11 -19.29 -4.22
N TRP A 144 0.44 -18.24 -3.58
CA TRP A 144 -0.22 -17.49 -2.52
C TRP A 144 -1.54 -16.90 -3.00
N PHE A 145 -1.53 -16.27 -4.17
CA PHE A 145 -2.68 -15.62 -4.76
C PHE A 145 -3.79 -16.61 -5.06
N ASN A 146 -3.46 -17.84 -5.45
CA ASN A 146 -4.45 -18.88 -5.77
C ASN A 146 -4.87 -19.74 -4.57
N SER A 147 -4.01 -19.91 -3.57
CA SER A 147 -4.19 -20.93 -2.52
C SER A 147 -4.51 -20.34 -1.15
N CYS A 148 -4.09 -19.10 -0.86
CA CYS A 148 -4.31 -18.50 0.45
C CYS A 148 -5.70 -17.86 0.56
N SER A 149 -6.32 -18.02 1.72
CA SER A 149 -7.66 -17.48 1.99
C SER A 149 -7.67 -15.96 2.01
N GLU A 150 -6.63 -15.30 2.54
CA GLU A 150 -6.55 -13.84 2.53
C GLU A 150 -6.42 -13.26 1.11
N ALA A 151 -5.98 -14.07 0.14
CA ALA A 151 -5.90 -13.64 -1.24
C ALA A 151 -7.27 -13.62 -1.95
N THR A 152 -8.30 -14.28 -1.39
CA THR A 152 -9.61 -14.48 -2.02
C THR A 152 -10.28 -13.18 -2.42
N MET A 153 -10.26 -12.18 -1.53
CA MET A 153 -10.86 -10.87 -1.78
C MET A 153 -10.28 -10.18 -3.01
N TYR A 154 -9.02 -10.46 -3.38
CA TYR A 154 -8.36 -9.84 -4.51
C TYR A 154 -8.62 -10.58 -5.83
N ARG A 155 -8.88 -11.89 -5.78
CA ARG A 155 -9.23 -12.69 -6.97
C ARG A 155 -10.57 -12.28 -7.57
N GLU A 156 -11.46 -11.76 -6.74
CA GLU A 156 -12.81 -11.34 -7.11
C GLU A 156 -12.88 -9.85 -7.52
N GLU A 157 -11.80 -9.09 -7.33
CA GLU A 157 -11.78 -7.67 -7.67
C GLU A 157 -11.77 -7.47 -9.19
N THR A 158 -12.75 -6.71 -9.68
CA THR A 158 -12.78 -6.28 -11.09
C THR A 158 -11.98 -4.98 -11.23
N PRO A 159 -11.05 -4.87 -12.19
CA PRO A 159 -10.35 -3.62 -12.46
C PRO A 159 -11.32 -2.47 -12.70
N ILE A 160 -11.06 -1.33 -12.08
CA ILE A 160 -11.87 -0.12 -12.34
C ILE A 160 -11.59 0.36 -13.75
N ASN A 161 -12.61 0.34 -14.61
CA ASN A 161 -12.48 0.92 -15.93
C ASN A 161 -12.45 2.47 -15.86
N LYS A 162 -11.90 3.08 -16.90
CA LYS A 162 -11.68 4.54 -16.96
C LYS A 162 -12.94 5.37 -16.75
N ASP A 163 -14.09 4.90 -17.25
CA ASP A 163 -15.36 5.65 -17.17
C ASP A 163 -15.94 5.58 -15.75
N SER A 164 -15.92 4.40 -15.14
CA SER A 164 -16.31 4.21 -13.73
C SER A 164 -15.41 5.04 -12.81
N PHE A 165 -14.12 5.12 -13.10
CA PHE A 165 -13.18 5.95 -12.34
C PHE A 165 -13.57 7.43 -12.41
N LYS A 166 -13.74 7.97 -13.62
CA LYS A 166 -14.13 9.37 -13.82
C LYS A 166 -15.43 9.71 -13.12
N LYS A 167 -16.45 8.86 -13.27
CA LYS A 167 -17.76 9.06 -12.62
C LYS A 167 -17.63 9.11 -11.08
N ARG A 168 -16.89 8.18 -10.48
CA ARG A 168 -16.64 8.16 -9.03
C ARG A 168 -15.88 9.41 -8.57
N LEU A 169 -14.90 9.87 -9.35
CA LEU A 169 -14.19 11.11 -9.04
C LEU A 169 -15.10 12.34 -9.04
N GLU A 170 -16.00 12.45 -10.02
CA GLU A 170 -16.95 13.55 -10.08
C GLU A 170 -17.92 13.53 -8.88
N GLU A 171 -18.41 12.35 -8.50
CA GLU A 171 -19.27 12.17 -7.33
C GLU A 171 -18.57 12.54 -6.01
N ILE A 172 -17.29 12.13 -5.85
CA ILE A 172 -16.49 12.48 -4.68
C ILE A 172 -16.17 13.98 -4.68
N SER A 173 -15.79 14.55 -5.82
CA SER A 173 -15.50 15.98 -5.94
C SER A 173 -16.70 16.84 -5.55
N LYS A 174 -17.90 16.49 -6.03
CA LYS A 174 -19.14 17.16 -5.62
C LYS A 174 -19.40 17.03 -4.12
N SER A 175 -19.27 15.81 -3.59
CA SER A 175 -19.48 15.56 -2.15
C SER A 175 -18.48 16.31 -1.26
N LEU A 176 -17.24 16.50 -1.74
CA LEU A 176 -16.23 17.28 -1.04
C LEU A 176 -16.60 18.75 -0.96
N SER A 177 -17.17 19.33 -2.02
CA SER A 177 -17.67 20.72 -1.99
C SER A 177 -18.80 20.89 -0.99
N ASP A 178 -19.72 19.92 -0.90
CA ASP A 178 -20.80 19.94 0.08
C ASP A 178 -20.25 19.85 1.51
N ALA A 179 -19.32 18.92 1.76
CA ALA A 179 -18.68 18.74 3.07
C ALA A 179 -17.83 19.94 3.50
N GLU A 180 -17.24 20.67 2.57
CA GLU A 180 -16.50 21.90 2.83
C GLU A 180 -17.42 22.99 3.42
N ALA A 181 -18.61 23.18 2.84
CA ALA A 181 -19.61 24.11 3.35
C ALA A 181 -20.09 23.69 4.75
N GLU A 182 -20.21 22.39 5.00
CA GLU A 182 -20.55 21.85 6.32
C GLU A 182 -19.42 22.05 7.34
N LEU A 183 -18.15 21.90 6.96
CA LEU A 183 -17.03 22.14 7.86
C LEU A 183 -17.02 23.58 8.37
N ARG A 184 -17.28 24.55 7.49
CA ARG A 184 -17.35 25.99 7.85
C ARG A 184 -18.46 26.29 8.86
N THR A 185 -19.55 25.53 8.83
CA THR A 185 -20.76 25.83 9.62
C THR A 185 -20.89 24.97 10.87
N LYS A 186 -20.52 23.69 10.79
CA LYS A 186 -20.72 22.67 11.84
C LYS A 186 -19.42 22.18 12.46
N GLY A 187 -18.26 22.42 11.81
CA GLY A 187 -16.98 21.88 12.27
C GLY A 187 -16.86 20.35 12.17
N ASP A 188 -17.71 19.68 11.38
CA ASP A 188 -17.71 18.22 11.25
C ASP A 188 -16.56 17.74 10.36
N LYS A 189 -15.46 17.36 11.01
CA LYS A 189 -14.28 16.81 10.32
C LYS A 189 -14.46 15.36 9.87
N GLN A 190 -15.37 14.60 10.48
CA GLN A 190 -15.50 13.17 10.20
C GLN A 190 -15.96 12.94 8.77
N ARG A 191 -16.90 13.77 8.30
CA ARG A 191 -17.38 13.69 6.93
C ARG A 191 -16.29 13.96 5.89
N ILE A 192 -15.39 14.90 6.17
CA ILE A 192 -14.25 15.17 5.29
C ILE A 192 -13.32 13.97 5.25
N VAL A 193 -12.97 13.41 6.41
CA VAL A 193 -12.12 12.21 6.47
C VAL A 193 -12.72 11.08 5.63
N GLU A 194 -14.02 10.80 5.76
CA GLU A 194 -14.70 9.79 4.95
C GLU A 194 -14.58 10.02 3.44
N LEU A 195 -14.66 11.27 2.99
CA LEU A 195 -14.55 11.60 1.58
C LEU A 195 -13.11 11.53 1.08
N LEU A 196 -12.14 11.99 1.88
CA LEU A 196 -10.73 11.86 1.56
C LEU A 196 -10.31 10.38 1.48
N LEU A 197 -10.85 9.53 2.36
CA LEU A 197 -10.65 8.08 2.29
C LEU A 197 -11.14 7.50 0.95
N LYS A 198 -12.28 7.97 0.45
CA LYS A 198 -12.78 7.54 -0.88
C LYS A 198 -11.88 7.99 -2.01
N VAL A 199 -11.29 9.19 -1.94
CA VAL A 199 -10.28 9.64 -2.92
C VAL A 199 -9.06 8.73 -2.85
N ASP A 200 -8.53 8.51 -1.64
CA ASP A 200 -7.35 7.70 -1.42
C ASP A 200 -7.54 6.25 -1.87
N ASP A 201 -8.69 5.62 -1.59
CA ASP A 201 -9.00 4.27 -2.05
C ASP A 201 -9.09 4.21 -3.58
N LEU A 202 -9.72 5.19 -4.21
CA LEU A 202 -9.81 5.23 -5.67
C LEU A 202 -8.44 5.44 -6.33
N LEU A 203 -7.57 6.23 -5.72
CA LEU A 203 -6.18 6.38 -6.16
C LEU A 203 -5.37 5.12 -5.93
N PHE A 204 -5.56 4.46 -4.81
CA PHE A 204 -4.91 3.20 -4.47
C PHE A 204 -5.27 2.11 -5.50
N ASP A 205 -6.53 2.10 -5.95
CA ASP A 205 -7.03 1.23 -7.01
C ASP A 205 -6.36 1.50 -8.37
N LEU A 206 -6.08 2.76 -8.70
CA LEU A 206 -5.43 3.14 -9.96
C LEU A 206 -3.90 3.04 -9.94
N GLY A 207 -3.30 3.30 -8.78
CA GLY A 207 -1.90 3.66 -8.63
C GLY A 207 -1.02 2.53 -8.12
N TYR A 208 -1.37 1.27 -8.41
CA TYR A 208 -0.45 0.14 -8.16
C TYR A 208 -0.06 -0.06 -6.69
N GLY A 209 -0.99 0.12 -5.75
CA GLY A 209 -0.72 -0.14 -4.32
C GLY A 209 -0.13 1.05 -3.55
N GLY A 210 -0.21 2.25 -4.11
CA GLY A 210 0.16 3.52 -3.48
C GLY A 210 1.63 3.91 -3.74
N VAL A 211 1.84 5.17 -4.14
CA VAL A 211 3.19 5.71 -4.31
C VAL A 211 3.74 6.09 -2.94
N ASP A 212 5.00 5.75 -2.69
CA ASP A 212 5.72 6.26 -1.53
C ASP A 212 5.75 7.80 -1.60
N LEU A 213 5.23 8.47 -0.58
CA LEU A 213 5.16 9.93 -0.52
C LEU A 213 6.51 10.63 -0.74
N ILE A 214 7.64 10.00 -0.38
CA ILE A 214 8.97 10.54 -0.69
C ILE A 214 9.21 10.53 -2.19
N HIS A 215 8.94 9.40 -2.85
CA HIS A 215 9.05 9.28 -4.30
C HIS A 215 8.06 10.21 -5.01
N ALA A 216 6.84 10.38 -4.48
CA ALA A 216 5.88 11.32 -5.03
C ALA A 216 6.39 12.77 -5.02
N ALA A 217 7.04 13.20 -3.93
CA ALA A 217 7.67 14.52 -3.86
C ALA A 217 8.82 14.64 -4.88
N ILE A 218 9.72 13.65 -4.92
CA ILE A 218 10.85 13.64 -5.88
C ILE A 218 10.36 13.70 -7.33
N TYR A 219 9.37 12.90 -7.70
CA TYR A 219 8.83 12.84 -9.06
C TYR A 219 8.04 14.10 -9.44
N THR A 220 7.45 14.79 -8.47
CA THR A 220 6.81 16.10 -8.72
C THR A 220 7.86 17.16 -9.04
N GLU A 221 9.02 17.11 -8.41
CA GLU A 221 10.15 18.02 -8.65
C GLU A 221 10.98 17.62 -9.88
N ASN A 222 11.02 16.33 -10.24
CA ASN A 222 11.84 15.76 -11.30
C ASN A 222 10.98 14.83 -12.19
N PRO A 223 10.12 15.38 -13.08
CA PRO A 223 9.15 14.60 -13.85
C PRO A 223 9.76 13.53 -14.78
N GLU A 224 11.03 13.65 -15.15
CA GLU A 224 11.78 12.69 -15.95
C GLU A 224 12.12 11.39 -15.19
N LEU A 225 12.12 11.44 -13.86
CA LEU A 225 12.31 10.26 -13.00
C LEU A 225 11.01 9.48 -12.78
N ASN A 226 9.90 10.01 -13.29
CA ASN A 226 8.58 9.49 -13.06
C ASN A 226 8.35 8.17 -13.81
N GLU A 227 8.14 7.10 -13.06
CA GLU A 227 7.97 5.74 -13.57
C GLU A 227 6.54 5.43 -14.04
N GLY A 228 5.83 6.43 -14.58
CA GLY A 228 4.50 6.26 -15.18
C GLY A 228 3.32 6.73 -14.33
N PHE A 229 3.55 7.46 -13.24
CA PHE A 229 2.47 8.15 -12.53
C PHE A 229 2.14 9.49 -13.21
N SER A 230 0.90 9.96 -13.12
CA SER A 230 0.61 11.34 -13.53
C SER A 230 1.11 12.33 -12.47
N PRO A 231 1.73 13.47 -12.82
CA PRO A 231 2.07 14.53 -11.86
C PRO A 231 0.87 14.97 -11.00
N PHE A 232 -0.34 14.94 -11.56
CA PHE A 232 -1.57 15.23 -10.82
C PHE A 232 -1.87 14.18 -9.74
N MET A 233 -1.64 12.89 -10.00
CA MET A 233 -1.86 11.84 -9.00
C MET A 233 -0.86 11.94 -7.85
N LEU A 234 0.41 12.27 -8.16
CA LEU A 234 1.45 12.48 -7.16
C LEU A 234 1.12 13.67 -6.27
N ARG A 235 0.72 14.80 -6.89
CA ARG A 235 0.31 15.99 -6.16
C ARG A 235 -0.89 15.71 -5.24
N LEU A 236 -1.87 14.97 -5.74
CA LEU A 236 -3.05 14.60 -4.97
C LEU A 236 -2.71 13.77 -3.73
N GLN A 237 -1.74 12.85 -3.81
CA GLN A 237 -1.28 12.08 -2.64
C GLN A 237 -0.57 12.95 -1.61
N ILE A 238 0.23 13.93 -2.06
CA ILE A 238 0.88 14.90 -1.17
C ILE A 238 -0.18 15.75 -0.46
N ASP A 239 -1.18 16.25 -1.19
CA ASP A 239 -2.24 17.06 -0.62
C ASP A 239 -3.15 16.24 0.33
N LEU A 240 -3.43 14.96 0.02
CA LEU A 240 -4.10 14.04 0.95
C LEU A 240 -3.32 13.85 2.25
N SER A 241 -1.99 13.72 2.18
CA SER A 241 -1.13 13.60 3.36
C SER A 241 -1.17 14.87 4.22
N ARG A 242 -1.09 16.04 3.58
CA ARG A 242 -1.22 17.33 4.25
C ARG A 242 -2.59 17.48 4.94
N ALA A 243 -3.67 17.14 4.25
CA ALA A 243 -5.02 17.16 4.82
C ALA A 243 -5.15 16.19 6.01
N GLY A 244 -4.64 14.96 5.87
CA GLY A 244 -4.63 13.96 6.94
C GLY A 244 -3.93 14.47 8.21
N ASN A 245 -2.74 15.08 8.06
CA ASN A 245 -1.99 15.66 9.18
C ASN A 245 -2.76 16.79 9.87
N LEU A 246 -3.39 17.69 9.10
CA LEU A 246 -4.18 18.80 9.66
C LEU A 246 -5.41 18.30 10.43
N LEU A 247 -6.12 17.29 9.90
CA LEU A 247 -7.34 16.74 10.49
C LEU A 247 -7.09 15.96 11.80
N GLN A 248 -5.85 15.54 12.02
CA GLN A 248 -5.41 14.85 13.25
C GLN A 248 -4.98 15.78 14.38
N GLN A 249 -4.86 17.09 14.12
CA GLN A 249 -4.50 18.06 15.15
C GLN A 249 -5.61 18.16 16.21
N ASP A 250 -5.21 18.40 17.47
CA ASP A 250 -6.14 18.61 18.59
C ASP A 250 -6.98 19.87 18.39
N ILE A 251 -6.36 20.93 17.86
CA ILE A 251 -7.01 22.17 17.46
C ILE A 251 -7.03 22.21 15.95
N LEU A 252 -8.23 22.22 15.37
CA LEU A 252 -8.40 22.21 13.94
C LEU A 252 -8.11 23.60 13.34
N ASP A 253 -7.05 23.70 12.54
CA ASP A 253 -6.86 24.84 11.65
C ASP A 253 -7.75 24.69 10.42
N THR A 254 -9.00 25.16 10.56
CA THR A 254 -10.03 25.06 9.54
C THR A 254 -9.60 25.69 8.21
N GLU A 255 -8.95 26.86 8.23
CA GLU A 255 -8.54 27.54 6.99
C GLU A 255 -7.43 26.79 6.25
N SER A 256 -6.48 26.20 6.97
CA SER A 256 -5.47 25.32 6.36
C SER A 256 -6.09 24.05 5.77
N VAL A 257 -7.08 23.46 6.44
CA VAL A 257 -7.81 22.29 5.92
C VAL A 257 -8.56 22.65 4.65
N LEU A 258 -9.29 23.76 4.66
CA LEU A 258 -10.05 24.25 3.51
C LEU A 258 -9.14 24.54 2.31
N THR A 259 -8.00 25.20 2.53
CA THR A 259 -6.98 25.41 1.49
C THR A 259 -6.54 24.08 0.87
N CYS A 260 -6.27 23.08 1.71
CA CYS A 260 -5.87 21.75 1.23
C CYS A 260 -7.00 21.05 0.45
N LEU A 261 -8.26 21.23 0.86
CA LEU A 261 -9.42 20.68 0.15
C LEU A 261 -9.62 21.33 -1.21
N TYR A 262 -9.37 22.64 -1.34
CA TYR A 262 -9.39 23.31 -2.64
C TYR A 262 -8.30 22.77 -3.57
N ASP A 263 -7.07 22.60 -3.07
CA ASP A 263 -5.96 22.01 -3.84
C ASP A 263 -6.35 20.60 -4.35
N ILE A 264 -6.91 19.77 -3.47
CA ILE A 264 -7.42 18.43 -3.82
C ILE A 264 -8.50 18.51 -4.90
N GLN A 265 -9.51 19.37 -4.73
CA GLN A 265 -10.61 19.52 -5.70
C GLN A 265 -10.12 20.01 -7.07
N ASP A 266 -9.17 20.94 -7.11
CA ASP A 266 -8.58 21.45 -8.35
C ASP A 266 -7.86 20.32 -9.12
N VAL A 267 -7.06 19.52 -8.40
CA VAL A 267 -6.38 18.36 -8.99
C VAL A 267 -7.38 17.31 -9.47
N LEU A 268 -8.45 17.04 -8.72
CA LEU A 268 -9.50 16.12 -9.13
C LEU A 268 -10.19 16.55 -10.44
N LYS A 269 -10.46 17.85 -10.61
CA LYS A 269 -11.03 18.40 -11.85
C LYS A 269 -10.10 18.16 -13.04
N LYS A 270 -8.81 18.46 -12.88
CA LYS A 270 -7.77 18.21 -13.90
C LYS A 270 -7.68 16.73 -14.30
N ILE A 271 -7.74 15.81 -13.34
CA ILE A 271 -7.75 14.36 -13.61
C ILE A 271 -9.02 13.93 -14.35
N SER A 272 -10.18 14.51 -13.99
CA SER A 272 -11.46 14.20 -14.66
C SER A 272 -11.53 14.71 -16.10
N GLY A 273 -10.72 15.72 -16.45
CA GLY A 273 -10.71 16.37 -17.76
C GLY A 273 -11.73 17.51 -17.87
N LYS A 274 -12.06 18.16 -16.75
CA LYS A 274 -12.89 19.37 -16.65
C LYS A 274 -12.05 20.58 -16.26
#